data_AF-A0A917X8Y2-F1
#
_entry.id   AF-A0A917X8Y2-F1
#
_cell.length_a   1.000
_cell.length_b   1.000
_cell.length_c   1.000
_cell.angle_alpha   90.00
_cell.angle_beta   90.00
_cell.angle_gamma   90.00
#
_symmetry.space_group_name_H-M   'P 1'
#
loop_
_entity.id
_entity.type
_entity.pdbx_description
1 polymer ?
#
loop_
_entity_poly.entity_id
_entity_poly.type
_entity_poly.pdbx_seq_one_letter_code
_entity_poly.pdbx_strand_id
1 'polypeptide(L)'
;MTDSNVTRRHVLVLGGLTLGVGAVTFAGPGPAWASTAAAGAELVPVAASPVAVLAKVGTEPAAFPRQLAVQVQHSGTDLPAGTQVAISYDPRVYAPLPSAVATVGTRRLHTTSTIATDPETLVTTCTITLAEALPAGNDPVVVVGTASPVLYPRDLVAGPADATAAVGHKDTKPGGRRSLRPSRPHAFGGVATPWGLEVSGVWNRYEWADGKRWYYYPTRITLSSVGPGTTPVAASFSVALDPQVVSDVEIVGARLNDMRHDAGVRLLSDTRTASLFETRWVTRVKLKAGDRLDLELEVRTRRPTGDLLTVKHPTVNLIDMGNHVSQRLTGRTTMSRSDSTWA
;
A
#
# COMPACT_ATOMS: atom_id res chain seq x y z
N MET A 1 21.90 -9.32 -39.95
CA MET A 1 20.59 -8.65 -40.08
C MET A 1 19.67 -9.32 -39.07
N THR A 2 19.58 -8.80 -37.84
CA THR A 2 18.51 -7.89 -37.35
C THR A 2 17.14 -8.57 -37.48
N ASP A 3 16.30 -8.78 -36.47
CA ASP A 3 16.09 -8.24 -35.12
C ASP A 3 15.22 -9.28 -34.36
N SER A 4 15.45 -9.59 -33.09
CA SER A 4 14.92 -8.89 -31.89
C SER A 4 13.39 -8.91 -31.78
N ASN A 5 12.86 -9.69 -30.82
CA ASN A 5 11.81 -9.33 -29.85
C ASN A 5 11.03 -10.57 -29.37
N VAL A 6 11.59 -11.30 -28.40
CA VAL A 6 10.76 -12.09 -27.48
C VAL A 6 10.81 -11.38 -26.13
N THR A 7 9.78 -10.58 -25.92
CA THR A 7 9.50 -9.78 -24.73
C THR A 7 9.59 -10.61 -23.45
N ARG A 8 10.59 -10.32 -22.60
CA ARG A 8 10.64 -10.73 -21.18
C ARG A 8 9.56 -9.99 -20.39
N ARG A 9 8.33 -10.51 -20.44
CA ARG A 9 7.28 -10.24 -19.44
C ARG A 9 7.05 -11.51 -18.65
N HIS A 10 7.69 -11.64 -17.50
CA HIS A 10 7.20 -12.53 -16.44
C HIS A 10 7.05 -11.69 -15.17
N VAL A 11 5.79 -11.35 -14.91
CA VAL A 11 5.30 -10.69 -13.70
C VAL A 11 5.25 -11.77 -12.62
N LEU A 12 6.09 -11.65 -11.60
CA LEU A 12 6.01 -12.51 -10.41
C LEU A 12 4.92 -11.94 -9.49
N VAL A 13 3.71 -12.50 -9.62
CA VAL A 13 2.61 -12.34 -8.65
C VAL A 13 2.87 -13.34 -7.53
N LEU A 14 3.22 -12.86 -6.34
CA LEU A 14 3.35 -13.68 -5.13
C LEU A 14 2.21 -13.32 -4.18
N GLY A 15 1.18 -14.17 -4.18
CA GLY A 15 0.15 -14.21 -3.17
C GLY A 15 0.36 -15.39 -2.22
N GLY A 16 0.17 -15.15 -0.92
CA GLY A 16 -0.35 -16.14 0.05
C GLY A 16 0.63 -17.06 0.79
N LEU A 17 0.36 -17.19 2.10
CA LEU A 17 0.68 -18.29 3.05
C LEU A 17 1.99 -18.25 3.89
N THR A 18 1.87 -17.57 5.03
CA THR A 18 2.01 -18.00 6.45
C THR A 18 3.05 -19.04 6.96
N LEU A 19 3.59 -18.66 8.14
CA LEU A 19 4.14 -19.40 9.31
C LEU A 19 5.63 -19.77 9.36
N GLY A 20 6.28 -19.36 10.48
CA GLY A 20 7.54 -19.91 10.98
C GLY A 20 8.38 -18.90 11.77
N VAL A 21 8.21 -18.85 13.09
CA VAL A 21 9.02 -18.06 14.04
C VAL A 21 10.41 -18.69 14.20
N GLY A 22 11.47 -17.89 14.16
CA GLY A 22 12.86 -18.33 14.43
C GLY A 22 13.65 -17.25 15.18
N ALA A 23 14.37 -17.67 16.22
CA ALA A 23 14.83 -16.89 17.36
C ALA A 23 15.79 -15.71 17.07
N VAL A 24 15.61 -14.61 17.81
CA VAL A 24 16.48 -13.44 17.87
C VAL A 24 17.61 -13.70 18.87
N THR A 25 18.86 -13.66 18.42
CA THR A 25 20.02 -13.46 19.29
C THR A 25 20.52 -12.04 19.09
N PHE A 26 20.52 -11.26 20.17
CA PHE A 26 21.05 -9.90 20.18
C PHE A 26 22.57 -9.94 20.31
N ALA A 27 23.27 -9.23 19.44
CA ALA A 27 24.62 -8.76 19.69
C ALA A 27 24.64 -7.24 19.44
N GLY A 28 24.98 -6.49 20.48
CA GLY A 28 25.00 -5.02 20.52
C GLY A 28 26.18 -4.37 19.76
N PRO A 29 26.30 -3.04 19.85
CA PRO A 29 26.89 -2.18 18.82
C PRO A 29 28.41 -2.05 18.93
N GLY A 30 29.10 -1.87 17.80
CA GLY A 30 30.53 -1.54 17.76
C GLY A 30 31.02 -0.98 16.41
N PRO A 31 32.03 -0.10 16.39
CA PRO A 31 32.15 1.04 15.46
C PRO A 31 32.98 0.79 14.18
N ALA A 32 33.15 1.87 13.40
CA ALA A 32 33.75 1.97 12.08
C ALA A 32 35.06 1.18 11.84
N TRP A 33 35.08 0.32 10.80
CA TRP A 33 36.29 -0.37 10.32
C TRP A 33 36.43 -0.42 8.78
N ALA A 34 37.70 -0.48 8.36
CA ALA A 34 38.28 -0.28 7.03
C ALA A 34 38.12 -1.47 6.05
N SER A 35 38.37 -1.20 4.76
CA SER A 35 37.90 -1.94 3.58
C SER A 35 38.79 -3.10 3.11
N THR A 36 38.17 -4.23 2.78
CA THR A 36 38.60 -5.16 1.71
C THR A 36 37.33 -5.79 1.11
N ALA A 37 37.17 -5.75 -0.22
CA ALA A 37 35.99 -6.28 -0.91
C ALA A 37 36.16 -7.77 -1.26
N ALA A 38 35.07 -8.54 -1.26
CA ALA A 38 35.05 -9.84 -1.92
C ALA A 38 35.30 -9.59 -3.42
N ALA A 39 36.50 -9.92 -3.89
CA ALA A 39 36.90 -9.67 -5.27
C ALA A 39 35.97 -10.45 -6.23
N GLY A 40 35.29 -9.75 -7.15
CA GLY A 40 34.62 -10.37 -8.31
C GLY A 40 33.08 -10.33 -8.35
N ALA A 41 32.40 -9.82 -7.31
CA ALA A 41 30.93 -9.71 -7.31
C ALA A 41 30.45 -8.25 -7.54
N GLU A 42 29.60 -8.05 -8.54
CA GLU A 42 28.89 -6.81 -8.83
C GLU A 42 27.41 -6.93 -8.40
N LEU A 43 26.84 -5.82 -7.91
CA LEU A 43 25.44 -5.74 -7.50
C LEU A 43 24.64 -4.94 -8.53
N VAL A 44 23.65 -5.59 -9.14
CA VAL A 44 22.75 -4.97 -10.13
C VAL A 44 21.34 -4.86 -9.56
N PRO A 45 20.78 -3.65 -9.41
CA PRO A 45 19.39 -3.49 -8.96
C PRO A 45 18.40 -4.15 -9.93
N VAL A 46 17.44 -4.90 -9.39
CA VAL A 46 16.39 -5.54 -10.18
C VAL A 46 15.22 -4.56 -10.28
N ALA A 47 15.22 -3.71 -11.31
CA ALA A 47 14.24 -2.63 -11.47
C ALA A 47 13.29 -2.86 -12.65
N ALA A 48 11.98 -2.73 -12.40
CA ALA A 48 10.99 -2.62 -13.49
C ALA A 48 9.90 -1.57 -13.23
N SER A 49 9.68 -1.11 -11.99
CA SER A 49 8.60 -0.17 -11.67
C SER A 49 8.86 0.54 -10.34
N PRO A 50 9.43 1.75 -10.32
CA PRO A 50 9.62 2.50 -9.08
C PRO A 50 8.29 2.90 -8.43
N VAL A 51 8.33 3.20 -7.13
CA VAL A 51 7.26 3.88 -6.37
C VAL A 51 7.69 5.29 -6.03
N ALA A 52 6.71 6.21 -5.96
CA ALA A 52 6.93 7.59 -5.59
C ALA A 52 6.77 7.76 -4.08
N VAL A 53 7.81 8.24 -3.39
CA VAL A 53 7.79 8.58 -1.96
C VAL A 53 8.03 10.08 -1.82
N LEU A 54 7.28 10.75 -0.94
CA LEU A 54 7.39 12.19 -0.73
C LEU A 54 8.14 12.48 0.56
N ALA A 55 9.39 12.93 0.40
CA ALA A 55 10.27 13.24 1.52
C ALA A 55 9.81 14.46 2.32
N LYS A 56 9.10 15.39 1.68
CA LYS A 56 8.53 16.59 2.32
C LYS A 56 7.41 17.19 1.45
N VAL A 57 6.52 17.94 2.10
CA VAL A 57 5.60 18.85 1.40
C VAL A 57 6.38 19.83 0.53
N GLY A 58 5.95 20.01 -0.71
CA GLY A 58 6.61 20.94 -1.63
C GLY A 58 7.94 20.45 -2.18
N THR A 59 8.24 19.15 -2.09
CA THR A 59 9.37 18.53 -2.79
C THR A 59 8.90 17.61 -3.90
N GLU A 60 9.75 17.44 -4.92
CA GLU A 60 9.48 16.44 -5.96
C GLU A 60 9.49 15.03 -5.36
N PRO A 61 8.60 14.13 -5.81
CA PRO A 61 8.62 12.75 -5.35
C PRO A 61 9.97 12.09 -5.66
N ALA A 62 10.54 11.44 -4.65
CA ALA A 62 11.71 10.60 -4.82
C ALA A 62 11.28 9.21 -5.31
N ALA A 63 12.08 8.62 -6.18
CA ALA A 63 11.84 7.29 -6.70
C ALA A 63 12.52 6.24 -5.84
N PHE A 64 11.74 5.27 -5.37
CA PHE A 64 12.20 4.13 -4.59
C PHE A 64 11.91 2.84 -5.35
N PRO A 65 12.75 1.80 -5.25
CA PRO A 65 12.47 0.53 -5.89
C PRO A 65 11.19 -0.07 -5.29
N ARG A 66 10.29 -0.61 -6.12
CA ARG A 66 9.09 -1.31 -5.61
C ARG A 66 9.44 -2.61 -4.91
N GLN A 67 10.51 -3.26 -5.34
CA GLN A 67 11.03 -4.49 -4.75
C GLN A 67 12.42 -4.22 -4.22
N LEU A 68 12.69 -4.60 -2.98
CA LEU A 68 14.03 -4.61 -2.42
C LEU A 68 14.76 -5.85 -2.94
N ALA A 69 15.25 -5.74 -4.17
CA ALA A 69 15.82 -6.84 -4.92
C ALA A 69 17.13 -6.45 -5.60
N VAL A 70 18.10 -7.37 -5.56
CA VAL A 70 19.41 -7.21 -6.18
C VAL A 70 19.83 -8.51 -6.83
N GLN A 71 20.42 -8.42 -8.02
CA GLN A 71 21.12 -9.51 -8.66
C GLN A 71 22.61 -9.40 -8.30
N VAL A 72 23.19 -10.49 -7.81
CA VAL A 72 24.63 -10.59 -7.58
C VAL A 72 25.26 -11.19 -8.82
N GLN A 73 25.90 -10.36 -9.63
CA GLN A 73 26.67 -10.82 -10.78
C GLN A 73 28.06 -11.21 -10.32
N HIS A 74 28.53 -12.41 -10.67
CA HIS A 74 29.87 -12.86 -10.32
C HIS A 74 30.61 -13.30 -11.57
N SER A 75 31.60 -12.50 -11.95
CA SER A 75 32.20 -12.46 -13.29
C SER A 75 33.15 -13.62 -13.58
N GLY A 76 32.63 -14.85 -13.53
CA GLY A 76 33.41 -16.06 -13.82
C GLY A 76 34.05 -16.71 -12.59
N THR A 77 33.77 -16.21 -11.38
CA THR A 77 34.28 -16.75 -10.11
C THR A 77 33.15 -17.32 -9.29
N ASP A 78 33.30 -18.53 -8.78
CA ASP A 78 32.29 -19.14 -7.92
C ASP A 78 32.00 -18.29 -6.69
N LEU A 79 30.72 -18.16 -6.32
CA LEU A 79 30.33 -17.59 -5.04
C LEU A 79 30.42 -18.68 -3.96
N PRO A 80 31.27 -18.52 -2.94
CA PRO A 80 31.40 -19.53 -1.90
C PRO A 80 30.14 -19.59 -1.02
N ALA A 81 29.87 -20.77 -0.46
CA ALA A 81 28.92 -20.91 0.64
C ALA A 81 29.32 -19.97 1.79
N GLY A 82 28.34 -19.34 2.45
CA GLY A 82 28.59 -18.31 3.46
C GLY A 82 28.68 -16.88 2.89
N THR A 83 28.54 -16.70 1.57
CA THR A 83 28.36 -15.37 0.96
C THR A 83 27.14 -14.67 1.57
N GLN A 84 27.32 -13.42 1.98
CA GLN A 84 26.31 -12.59 2.59
C GLN A 84 25.87 -11.47 1.66
N VAL A 85 24.57 -11.28 1.52
CA VAL A 85 23.96 -10.15 0.82
C VAL A 85 23.16 -9.36 1.84
N ALA A 86 23.58 -8.14 2.10
CA ALA A 86 22.91 -7.23 3.02
C ALA A 86 22.13 -6.17 2.23
N ILE A 87 20.85 -6.01 2.54
CA ILE A 87 20.00 -4.95 1.97
C ILE A 87 19.50 -4.07 3.11
N SER A 88 19.93 -2.82 3.11
CA SER A 88 19.51 -1.76 4.03
C SER A 88 18.39 -0.93 3.42
N TYR A 89 17.37 -0.61 4.21
CA TYR A 89 16.17 0.12 3.75
C TYR A 89 15.48 0.86 4.91
N ASP A 90 14.64 1.83 4.57
CA ASP A 90 13.78 2.52 5.53
C ASP A 90 12.51 1.67 5.82
N PRO A 91 12.31 1.18 7.06
CA PRO A 91 11.18 0.32 7.40
C PRO A 91 9.83 1.04 7.31
N ARG A 92 9.81 2.38 7.19
CA ARG A 92 8.58 3.16 6.97
C ARG A 92 8.10 3.05 5.52
N VAL A 93 9.02 2.82 4.57
CA VAL A 93 8.72 2.73 3.14
C VAL A 93 8.42 1.29 2.70
N TYR A 94 8.99 0.30 3.39
CA TYR A 94 8.96 -1.10 2.96
C TYR A 94 8.31 -2.04 3.96
N ALA A 95 7.59 -3.03 3.42
CA ALA A 95 7.18 -4.21 4.14
C ALA A 95 8.17 -5.36 3.85
N PRO A 96 8.91 -5.87 4.85
CA PRO A 96 9.79 -7.02 4.66
C PRO A 96 8.98 -8.27 4.33
N LEU A 97 9.57 -9.18 3.54
CA LEU A 97 9.04 -10.52 3.38
C LEU A 97 9.18 -11.28 4.70
N PRO A 98 8.26 -12.20 5.05
CA PRO A 98 8.40 -13.08 6.20
C PRO A 98 9.70 -13.90 6.19
N SER A 99 10.22 -14.17 4.99
CA SER A 99 11.54 -14.76 4.79
C SER A 99 12.13 -14.19 3.52
N ALA A 100 13.41 -13.79 3.57
CA ALA A 100 14.12 -13.39 2.36
C ALA A 100 14.22 -14.57 1.38
N VAL A 101 14.23 -14.24 0.09
CA VAL A 101 14.24 -15.23 -0.98
C VAL A 101 15.46 -14.99 -1.86
N ALA A 102 16.26 -16.03 -2.10
CA ALA A 102 17.30 -16.00 -3.12
C ALA A 102 17.01 -17.08 -4.18
N THR A 103 17.22 -16.73 -5.45
CA THR A 103 16.93 -17.62 -6.59
C THR A 103 18.02 -17.54 -7.65
N VAL A 104 18.26 -18.64 -8.36
CA VAL A 104 19.03 -18.68 -9.61
C VAL A 104 18.09 -19.26 -10.67
N GLY A 105 17.75 -18.47 -11.68
CA GLY A 105 16.70 -18.84 -12.64
C GLY A 105 15.38 -19.14 -11.91
N THR A 106 14.89 -20.37 -12.02
CA THR A 106 13.68 -20.85 -11.33
C THR A 106 13.96 -21.59 -10.03
N ARG A 107 15.24 -21.85 -9.70
CA ARG A 107 15.64 -22.60 -8.51
C ARG A 107 15.76 -21.67 -7.31
N ARG A 108 15.07 -21.99 -6.21
CA ARG A 108 15.28 -21.33 -4.91
C ARG A 108 16.54 -21.86 -4.25
N LEU A 109 17.36 -20.94 -3.74
CA LEU A 109 18.58 -21.27 -3.02
C LEU A 109 18.29 -21.52 -1.53
N HIS A 110 19.13 -22.34 -0.89
CA HIS A 110 19.08 -22.48 0.56
C HIS A 110 19.78 -21.29 1.23
N THR A 111 19.04 -20.57 2.09
CA THR A 111 19.52 -19.34 2.72
C THR A 111 19.05 -19.21 4.15
N THR A 112 19.85 -18.53 4.98
CA THR A 112 19.41 -17.98 6.27
C THR A 112 19.30 -16.47 6.18
N SER A 113 18.48 -15.84 7.02
CA SER A 113 18.33 -14.39 7.05
C SER A 113 18.30 -13.85 8.48
N THR A 114 18.97 -12.72 8.69
CA THR A 114 18.87 -11.93 9.93
C THR A 114 18.39 -10.52 9.60
N ILE A 115 17.68 -9.90 10.55
CA ILE A 115 17.19 -8.52 10.41
C ILE A 115 17.64 -7.75 11.65
N ALA A 116 18.25 -6.59 11.41
CA ALA A 116 18.64 -5.66 12.47
C ALA A 116 18.21 -4.25 12.08
N THR A 117 17.71 -3.48 13.06
CA THR A 117 17.41 -2.06 12.87
C THR A 117 18.38 -1.26 13.71
N ASP A 118 19.04 -0.30 13.06
CA ASP A 118 19.88 0.67 13.73
C ASP A 118 19.00 1.63 14.55
N PRO A 119 19.19 1.73 15.88
CA PRO A 119 18.34 2.59 16.73
C PRO A 119 18.57 4.09 16.52
N GLU A 120 19.72 4.50 15.98
CA GLU A 120 20.04 5.92 15.74
C GLU A 120 19.48 6.38 14.39
N THR A 121 19.71 5.59 13.34
CA THR A 121 19.30 5.95 11.98
C THR A 121 17.91 5.42 11.60
N LEU A 122 17.37 4.50 12.40
CA LEU A 122 16.13 3.75 12.13
C LEU A 122 16.15 2.96 10.82
N VAL A 123 17.33 2.77 10.21
CA VAL A 123 17.51 1.98 9.00
C VAL A 123 17.53 0.50 9.37
N THR A 124 16.72 -0.29 8.68
CA THR A 124 16.69 -1.75 8.83
C THR A 124 17.58 -2.38 7.78
N THR A 125 18.42 -3.33 8.20
CA THR A 125 19.25 -4.16 7.31
C THR A 125 18.84 -5.61 7.42
N CYS A 126 18.49 -6.22 6.28
CA CYS A 126 18.29 -7.65 6.16
C CYS A 126 19.54 -8.27 5.53
N THR A 127 20.19 -9.20 6.25
CA THR A 127 21.37 -9.92 5.77
C THR A 127 20.97 -11.36 5.44
N ILE A 128 21.04 -11.73 4.17
CA ILE A 128 20.89 -13.10 3.69
C ILE A 128 22.25 -13.76 3.64
N THR A 129 22.39 -14.97 4.17
CA THR A 129 23.56 -15.82 3.96
C THR A 129 23.20 -16.97 3.05
N LEU A 130 23.93 -17.14 1.94
CA LEU A 130 23.81 -18.29 1.05
C LEU A 130 24.43 -19.51 1.74
N ALA A 131 23.69 -20.60 1.87
CA ALA A 131 24.19 -21.81 2.53
C ALA A 131 24.95 -22.75 1.58
N GLU A 132 24.77 -22.57 0.28
CA GLU A 132 25.42 -23.36 -0.78
C GLU A 132 26.34 -22.47 -1.61
N ALA A 133 27.39 -23.06 -2.20
CA ALA A 133 28.23 -22.38 -3.18
C ALA A 133 27.51 -22.33 -4.54
N LEU A 134 27.74 -21.26 -5.31
CA LEU A 134 27.17 -21.09 -6.64
C LEU A 134 28.29 -21.06 -7.69
N PRO A 135 28.25 -21.94 -8.70
CA PRO A 135 29.27 -21.93 -9.73
C PRO A 135 29.10 -20.73 -10.66
N ALA A 136 30.22 -20.24 -11.19
CA ALA A 136 30.30 -19.14 -12.16
C ALA A 136 29.17 -19.17 -13.21
N GLY A 137 28.57 -18.00 -13.48
CA GLY A 137 27.47 -17.85 -14.44
C GLY A 137 26.07 -18.11 -13.87
N ASN A 138 25.95 -18.46 -12.58
CA ASN A 138 24.67 -18.58 -11.88
C ASN A 138 24.42 -17.37 -10.98
N ASP A 139 24.06 -16.23 -11.56
CA ASP A 139 23.85 -14.98 -10.82
C ASP A 139 22.58 -15.05 -9.95
N PRO A 140 22.69 -15.07 -8.61
CA PRO A 140 21.50 -15.11 -7.77
C PRO A 140 20.77 -13.77 -7.73
N VAL A 141 19.44 -13.83 -7.74
CA VAL A 141 18.55 -12.71 -7.42
C VAL A 141 18.07 -12.88 -6.00
N VAL A 142 18.35 -11.88 -5.16
CA VAL A 142 17.95 -11.82 -3.75
C VAL A 142 16.85 -10.77 -3.58
N VAL A 143 15.76 -11.14 -2.90
CA VAL A 143 14.60 -10.29 -2.61
C VAL A 143 14.29 -10.33 -1.11
N VAL A 144 14.20 -9.17 -0.47
CA VAL A 144 13.94 -9.06 0.99
C VAL A 144 12.60 -8.44 1.35
N GLY A 145 11.96 -7.74 0.41
CA GLY A 145 10.76 -6.94 0.73
C GLY A 145 10.19 -6.23 -0.48
N THR A 146 9.04 -5.61 -0.27
CA THR A 146 8.38 -4.74 -1.26
C THR A 146 7.99 -3.42 -0.62
N ALA A 147 7.82 -2.38 -1.42
CA ALA A 147 7.21 -1.14 -0.95
C ALA A 147 5.86 -1.45 -0.27
N SER A 148 5.57 -0.78 0.85
CA SER A 148 4.35 -1.01 1.62
C SER A 148 3.11 -0.82 0.74
N PRO A 149 2.12 -1.73 0.77
CA PRO A 149 0.94 -1.63 -0.10
C PRO A 149 -0.05 -0.54 0.35
N VAL A 150 -0.04 -0.18 1.63
CA VAL A 150 -0.89 0.87 2.22
C VAL A 150 -0.06 2.13 2.31
N LEU A 151 -0.16 2.96 1.27
CA LEU A 151 0.81 4.02 1.05
C LEU A 151 0.45 5.28 1.85
N TYR A 152 -0.76 5.84 1.80
CA TYR A 152 -0.96 7.20 2.33
C TYR A 152 -1.88 7.28 3.58
N PRO A 153 -1.55 8.11 4.60
CA PRO A 153 -0.44 9.08 4.67
C PRO A 153 0.88 8.49 5.18
N ARG A 154 1.01 7.17 5.29
CA ARG A 154 2.19 6.51 5.87
C ARG A 154 3.46 6.63 5.00
N ASP A 155 3.29 6.97 3.73
CA ASP A 155 4.30 7.24 2.70
C ASP A 155 4.77 8.70 2.71
N LEU A 156 4.20 9.55 3.57
CA LEU A 156 4.76 10.85 3.95
C LEU A 156 5.92 10.66 4.91
N VAL A 157 6.99 10.08 4.38
CA VAL A 157 8.17 9.76 5.17
C VAL A 157 9.13 10.94 5.09
N ALA A 158 9.26 11.69 6.20
CA ALA A 158 10.26 12.75 6.28
C ALA A 158 11.67 12.18 6.14
N GLY A 159 12.42 12.64 5.12
CA GLY A 159 13.80 12.23 4.86
C GLY A 159 13.98 10.70 4.81
N PRO A 160 13.36 9.99 3.85
CA PRO A 160 13.44 8.54 3.78
C PRO A 160 14.87 8.11 3.43
N ALA A 161 15.39 7.10 4.13
CA ALA A 161 16.71 6.57 3.83
C ALA A 161 16.71 5.79 2.50
N ASP A 162 17.74 6.01 1.67
CA ASP A 162 17.89 5.29 0.40
C ASP A 162 18.15 3.80 0.64
N ALA A 163 17.55 2.95 -0.20
CA ALA A 163 17.80 1.52 -0.15
C ALA A 163 19.17 1.19 -0.76
N THR A 164 19.99 0.41 -0.06
CA THR A 164 21.33 0.01 -0.53
C THR A 164 21.56 -1.48 -0.33
N ALA A 165 22.25 -2.11 -1.28
CA ALA A 165 22.71 -3.48 -1.17
C ALA A 165 24.24 -3.52 -1.00
N ALA A 166 24.74 -4.54 -0.32
CA ALA A 166 26.16 -4.84 -0.21
C ALA A 166 26.37 -6.36 -0.19
N VAL A 167 27.51 -6.83 -0.71
CA VAL A 167 27.87 -8.25 -0.75
C VAL A 167 29.18 -8.48 -0.01
N GLY A 168 29.24 -9.53 0.81
CA GLY A 168 30.40 -9.86 1.61
C GLY A 168 30.47 -11.34 1.89
N HIS A 169 31.37 -11.71 2.80
CA HIS A 169 31.45 -13.06 3.33
C HIS A 169 31.25 -13.02 4.84
N LYS A 170 30.81 -14.13 5.42
CA LYS A 170 30.69 -14.27 6.87
C LYS A 170 32.02 -13.82 7.53
N ASP A 171 31.93 -12.95 8.52
CA ASP A 171 33.06 -12.39 9.27
C ASP A 171 33.96 -11.38 8.50
N THR A 172 33.53 -10.94 7.31
CA THR A 172 34.14 -9.81 6.58
C THR A 172 33.09 -8.77 6.22
N LYS A 173 33.43 -7.49 6.32
CA LYS A 173 32.50 -6.40 5.97
C LYS A 173 32.12 -6.53 4.50
N PRO A 174 30.83 -6.43 4.15
CA PRO A 174 30.40 -6.39 2.76
C PRO A 174 31.14 -5.31 1.97
N GLY A 175 31.86 -5.71 0.94
CA GLY A 175 32.50 -4.83 -0.03
C GLY A 175 31.53 -4.49 -1.17
N GLY A 176 31.67 -3.32 -1.78
CA GLY A 176 30.79 -2.93 -2.89
C GLY A 176 29.37 -2.60 -2.43
N ARG A 177 29.19 -1.40 -1.86
CA ARG A 177 27.86 -0.85 -1.59
C ARG A 177 27.27 -0.33 -2.90
N ARG A 178 26.07 -0.78 -3.25
CA ARG A 178 25.31 -0.31 -4.40
C ARG A 178 24.01 0.36 -3.95
N SER A 179 23.73 1.53 -4.49
CA SER A 179 22.41 2.14 -4.35
C SER A 179 21.39 1.39 -5.20
N LEU A 180 20.26 1.03 -4.59
CA LEU A 180 19.10 0.46 -5.29
C LEU A 180 18.15 1.55 -5.80
N ARG A 181 18.51 2.83 -5.64
CA ARG A 181 17.66 3.96 -6.02
C ARG A 181 17.49 4.02 -7.55
N PRO A 182 16.28 3.87 -8.08
CA PRO A 182 16.02 3.99 -9.50
C PRO A 182 16.04 5.47 -9.93
N SER A 183 16.26 5.69 -11.23
CA SER A 183 16.00 6.99 -11.85
C SER A 183 14.53 7.36 -11.70
N ARG A 184 14.25 8.66 -11.51
CA ARG A 184 12.88 9.16 -11.38
C ARG A 184 12.16 9.14 -12.73
N PRO A 185 10.99 8.49 -12.86
CA PRO A 185 10.15 8.62 -14.04
C PRO A 185 9.54 10.02 -14.14
N HIS A 186 9.44 10.57 -15.36
CA HIS A 186 8.72 11.83 -15.60
C HIS A 186 7.24 11.79 -15.18
N ALA A 187 6.62 10.61 -15.24
CA ALA A 187 5.22 10.39 -14.83
C ALA A 187 4.96 10.67 -13.33
N PHE A 188 5.99 10.77 -12.49
CA PHE A 188 5.82 11.14 -11.09
C PHE A 188 5.44 12.63 -10.91
N GLY A 189 5.53 13.42 -11.98
CA GLY A 189 5.24 14.84 -11.94
C GLY A 189 6.32 15.64 -11.21
N GLY A 190 6.02 16.91 -10.97
CA GLY A 190 6.90 17.84 -10.26
C GLY A 190 6.54 18.00 -8.80
N VAL A 191 6.91 19.14 -8.24
CA VAL A 191 6.57 19.56 -6.89
C VAL A 191 5.05 19.66 -6.75
N ALA A 192 4.46 18.83 -5.89
CA ALA A 192 3.05 18.91 -5.55
C ALA A 192 2.80 18.48 -4.10
N THR A 193 1.85 19.13 -3.45
CA THR A 193 1.40 18.70 -2.12
C THR A 193 0.45 17.52 -2.28
N PRO A 194 0.78 16.34 -1.70
CA PRO A 194 -0.07 15.18 -1.82
C PRO A 194 -1.34 15.36 -0.97
N TRP A 195 -2.40 14.71 -1.42
CA TRP A 195 -3.68 14.70 -0.73
C TRP A 195 -4.32 13.32 -0.86
N GLY A 196 -5.19 13.00 0.09
CA GLY A 196 -6.01 11.80 0.06
C GLY A 196 -7.36 12.08 0.69
N LEU A 197 -8.31 11.18 0.46
CA LEU A 197 -9.63 11.24 1.05
C LEU A 197 -9.97 9.86 1.61
N GLU A 198 -10.53 9.85 2.82
CA GLU A 198 -11.08 8.66 3.44
C GLU A 198 -12.58 8.80 3.62
N VAL A 199 -13.29 7.69 3.51
CA VAL A 199 -14.70 7.59 3.88
C VAL A 199 -14.86 6.73 5.12
N SER A 200 -15.68 7.23 6.04
CA SER A 200 -16.16 6.50 7.20
C SER A 200 -17.60 6.89 7.47
N GLY A 201 -18.22 6.35 8.51
CA GLY A 201 -19.62 6.66 8.78
C GLY A 201 -20.18 6.00 10.01
N VAL A 202 -21.43 6.33 10.29
CA VAL A 202 -22.24 5.74 11.36
C VAL A 202 -23.35 4.93 10.72
N TRP A 203 -23.52 3.73 11.25
CA TRP A 203 -24.56 2.81 10.85
C TRP A 203 -25.69 2.83 11.87
N ASN A 204 -26.92 2.77 11.40
CA ASN A 204 -28.06 2.41 12.22
C ASN A 204 -28.65 1.07 11.74
N ARG A 205 -29.50 0.49 12.56
CA ARG A 205 -30.08 -0.83 12.36
C ARG A 205 -31.59 -0.70 12.21
N TYR A 206 -32.14 -1.22 11.13
CA TYR A 206 -33.58 -1.42 10.97
C TYR A 206 -33.91 -2.87 11.29
N GLU A 207 -34.82 -3.08 12.22
CA GLU A 207 -35.18 -4.42 12.70
C GLU A 207 -36.60 -4.80 12.32
N TRP A 208 -36.82 -6.08 12.05
CA TRP A 208 -38.14 -6.66 11.86
C TRP A 208 -38.17 -8.10 12.39
N ALA A 209 -39.36 -8.71 12.35
CA ALA A 209 -39.61 -10.04 12.93
C ALA A 209 -39.15 -10.12 14.40
N ASP A 210 -39.61 -9.16 15.21
CA ASP A 210 -39.33 -9.07 16.65
C ASP A 210 -37.83 -9.04 16.99
N GLY A 211 -37.03 -8.38 16.15
CA GLY A 211 -35.58 -8.23 16.34
C GLY A 211 -34.75 -9.42 15.88
N LYS A 212 -35.37 -10.48 15.34
CA LYS A 212 -34.64 -11.64 14.79
C LYS A 212 -33.92 -11.32 13.48
N ARG A 213 -34.40 -10.30 12.77
CA ARG A 213 -33.85 -9.87 11.49
C ARG A 213 -33.55 -8.38 11.53
N TRP A 214 -32.45 -8.01 10.92
CA TRP A 214 -32.00 -6.64 10.84
C TRP A 214 -31.17 -6.34 9.60
N TYR A 215 -31.25 -5.08 9.19
CA TYR A 215 -30.48 -4.52 8.09
C TYR A 215 -29.76 -3.26 8.57
N TYR A 216 -28.48 -3.16 8.25
CA TYR A 216 -27.73 -1.94 8.51
C TYR A 216 -27.88 -0.94 7.37
N TYR A 217 -27.96 0.33 7.73
CA TYR A 217 -27.96 1.44 6.77
C TYR A 217 -27.19 2.63 7.34
N PRO A 218 -26.58 3.46 6.49
CA PRO A 218 -25.77 4.59 6.95
C PRO A 218 -26.68 5.75 7.37
N THR A 219 -26.43 6.35 8.53
CA THR A 219 -27.09 7.58 9.00
C THR A 219 -26.16 8.79 8.97
N ARG A 220 -24.85 8.55 8.90
CA ARG A 220 -23.85 9.59 8.69
C ARG A 220 -22.73 9.05 7.82
N ILE A 221 -22.33 9.84 6.83
CA ILE A 221 -21.11 9.63 6.05
C ILE A 221 -20.12 10.71 6.46
N THR A 222 -18.88 10.34 6.68
CA THR A 222 -17.79 11.24 7.03
C THR A 222 -16.72 11.14 5.96
N LEU A 223 -16.44 12.26 5.30
CA LEU A 223 -15.36 12.43 4.35
C LEU A 223 -14.21 13.16 5.03
N SER A 224 -13.07 12.51 5.17
CA SER A 224 -11.91 13.06 5.88
C SER A 224 -10.76 13.32 4.90
N SER A 225 -10.25 14.55 4.91
CA SER A 225 -9.01 14.88 4.20
C SER A 225 -7.81 14.24 4.90
N VAL A 226 -6.94 13.62 4.11
CA VAL A 226 -5.74 12.96 4.62
C VAL A 226 -4.51 13.66 4.08
N GLY A 227 -3.56 13.87 4.99
CA GLY A 227 -2.28 14.54 4.81
C GLY A 227 -2.37 16.03 4.41
N PRO A 228 -1.28 16.60 3.90
CA PRO A 228 -1.03 18.05 3.99
C PRO A 228 -1.67 18.87 2.86
N GLY A 229 -2.13 18.22 1.79
CA GLY A 229 -2.72 18.89 0.63
C GLY A 229 -4.21 19.10 0.77
N THR A 230 -4.69 20.23 0.27
CA THR A 230 -6.11 20.45 0.01
C THR A 230 -6.55 19.57 -1.15
N THR A 231 -7.71 18.92 -1.00
CA THR A 231 -8.37 18.20 -2.09
C THR A 231 -8.68 19.19 -3.25
N PRO A 232 -8.11 19.01 -4.46
CA PRO A 232 -8.27 19.95 -5.56
C PRO A 232 -9.64 19.84 -6.24
N VAL A 233 -10.31 18.70 -6.03
CA VAL A 233 -11.63 18.36 -6.58
C VAL A 233 -12.65 18.28 -5.46
N ALA A 234 -13.91 18.51 -5.80
CA ALA A 234 -14.98 18.29 -4.84
C ALA A 234 -15.23 16.79 -4.62
N ALA A 235 -15.56 16.40 -3.41
CA ALA A 235 -15.73 14.99 -3.08
C ALA A 235 -17.02 14.43 -3.70
N SER A 236 -16.91 13.27 -4.33
CA SER A 236 -18.03 12.49 -4.87
C SER A 236 -18.07 11.10 -4.23
N PHE A 237 -19.27 10.58 -3.98
CA PHE A 237 -19.44 9.27 -3.34
C PHE A 237 -20.75 8.60 -3.76
N SER A 238 -20.79 7.28 -3.71
CA SER A 238 -21.98 6.46 -3.96
C SER A 238 -22.47 5.82 -2.67
N VAL A 239 -23.78 5.71 -2.47
CA VAL A 239 -24.42 4.90 -1.43
C VAL A 239 -25.23 3.82 -2.11
N ALA A 240 -24.84 2.56 -1.92
CA ALA A 240 -25.52 1.40 -2.48
C ALA A 240 -26.13 0.55 -1.36
N LEU A 241 -27.43 0.29 -1.46
CA LEU A 241 -28.27 -0.35 -0.45
C LEU A 241 -29.17 -1.41 -1.10
N ASP A 242 -29.86 -2.17 -0.24
CA ASP A 242 -30.85 -3.15 -0.67
C ASP A 242 -32.20 -2.48 -0.95
N PRO A 243 -32.73 -2.56 -2.19
CA PRO A 243 -34.00 -1.94 -2.55
C PRO A 243 -35.20 -2.62 -1.87
N GLN A 244 -35.08 -3.86 -1.41
CA GLN A 244 -36.18 -4.58 -0.74
C GLN A 244 -36.41 -4.01 0.66
N VAL A 245 -35.36 -3.52 1.33
CA VAL A 245 -35.44 -2.93 2.68
C VAL A 245 -35.46 -1.39 2.66
N VAL A 246 -34.76 -0.75 1.72
CA VAL A 246 -34.63 0.71 1.66
C VAL A 246 -35.42 1.26 0.49
N SER A 247 -36.31 2.21 0.77
CA SER A 247 -37.12 2.87 -0.24
C SER A 247 -36.54 4.20 -0.71
N ASP A 248 -35.75 4.88 0.12
CA ASP A 248 -35.22 6.21 -0.18
C ASP A 248 -33.98 6.57 0.66
N VAL A 249 -33.15 7.45 0.14
CA VAL A 249 -31.97 8.02 0.80
C VAL A 249 -31.81 9.47 0.39
N GLU A 250 -31.74 10.35 1.38
CA GLU A 250 -31.48 11.77 1.17
C GLU A 250 -30.36 12.27 2.08
N ILE A 251 -29.60 13.26 1.60
CA ILE A 251 -28.63 13.99 2.42
C ILE A 251 -29.32 15.23 2.96
N VAL A 252 -29.61 15.23 4.26
CA VAL A 252 -30.45 16.25 4.92
C VAL A 252 -29.64 17.32 5.64
N GLY A 253 -28.36 17.07 5.88
CA GLY A 253 -27.49 17.98 6.62
C GLY A 253 -26.02 17.76 6.31
N ALA A 254 -25.23 18.81 6.55
CA ALA A 254 -23.78 18.73 6.46
C ALA A 254 -23.12 19.57 7.56
N ARG A 255 -21.99 19.07 8.06
CA ARG A 255 -21.13 19.77 9.02
C ARG A 255 -19.68 19.67 8.58
N LEU A 256 -18.99 20.80 8.51
CA LEU A 256 -17.56 20.87 8.25
C LEU A 256 -16.87 21.18 9.58
N ASN A 257 -15.99 20.28 10.04
CA ASN A 257 -15.29 20.40 11.33
C ASN A 257 -16.26 20.72 12.48
N ASP A 258 -17.30 19.88 12.61
CA ASP A 258 -18.36 19.96 13.61
C ASP A 258 -19.30 21.19 13.53
N MET A 259 -19.08 22.11 12.59
CA MET A 259 -19.94 23.27 12.37
C MET A 259 -20.89 23.04 11.20
N ARG A 260 -22.17 23.42 11.36
CA ARG A 260 -23.17 23.36 10.28
C ARG A 260 -22.66 24.09 9.04
N HIS A 261 -22.76 23.45 7.89
CA HIS A 261 -22.18 23.93 6.64
C HIS A 261 -23.09 23.64 5.44
N ASP A 262 -23.24 24.59 4.51
CA ASP A 262 -23.82 24.30 3.20
C ASP A 262 -22.76 23.68 2.30
N ALA A 263 -22.71 22.35 2.31
CA ALA A 263 -21.79 21.59 1.47
C ALA A 263 -22.20 21.56 -0.02
N GLY A 264 -23.37 22.12 -0.38
CA GLY A 264 -23.90 22.11 -1.74
C GLY A 264 -24.00 20.72 -2.34
N VAL A 265 -24.48 19.77 -1.55
CA VAL A 265 -24.62 18.38 -1.95
C VAL A 265 -25.65 18.27 -3.07
N ARG A 266 -25.30 17.56 -4.14
CA ARG A 266 -26.17 17.32 -5.30
C ARG A 266 -26.19 15.84 -5.64
N LEU A 267 -27.39 15.31 -5.89
CA LEU A 267 -27.57 13.98 -6.46
C LEU A 267 -27.14 14.03 -7.93
N LEU A 268 -26.19 13.18 -8.31
CA LEU A 268 -25.72 13.02 -9.68
C LEU A 268 -26.56 12.00 -10.44
N SER A 269 -26.90 10.88 -9.80
CA SER A 269 -27.68 9.81 -10.40
C SER A 269 -28.29 8.92 -9.33
N ASP A 270 -29.44 8.33 -9.65
CA ASP A 270 -30.07 7.24 -8.90
C ASP A 270 -30.24 6.05 -9.85
N THR A 271 -29.84 4.87 -9.41
CA THR A 271 -30.06 3.61 -10.10
C THR A 271 -30.78 2.65 -9.19
N ARG A 272 -31.94 2.17 -9.64
CA ARG A 272 -32.75 1.19 -8.91
C ARG A 272 -33.05 -0.02 -9.78
N THR A 273 -32.74 -1.19 -9.24
CA THR A 273 -33.06 -2.51 -9.80
C THR A 273 -33.72 -3.37 -8.72
N ALA A 274 -34.02 -4.63 -9.01
CA ALA A 274 -34.54 -5.57 -8.01
C ALA A 274 -33.52 -5.90 -6.89
N SER A 275 -32.22 -5.72 -7.12
CA SER A 275 -31.14 -6.13 -6.20
C SER A 275 -30.18 -5.01 -5.81
N LEU A 276 -30.39 -3.79 -6.30
CA LEU A 276 -29.52 -2.64 -6.04
C LEU A 276 -30.34 -1.36 -6.03
N PHE A 277 -30.19 -0.57 -4.97
CA PHE A 277 -30.53 0.84 -4.94
C PHE A 277 -29.23 1.63 -4.71
N GLU A 278 -28.74 2.32 -5.73
CA GLU A 278 -27.51 3.11 -5.69
C GLU A 278 -27.79 4.58 -5.99
N THR A 279 -27.45 5.46 -5.05
CA THR A 279 -27.44 6.91 -5.25
C THR A 279 -26.01 7.41 -5.33
N ARG A 280 -25.74 8.36 -6.23
CA ARG A 280 -24.41 8.99 -6.39
C ARG A 280 -24.53 10.47 -6.11
N TRP A 281 -23.61 10.99 -5.31
CA TRP A 281 -23.65 12.35 -4.80
C TRP A 281 -22.32 13.05 -5.08
N VAL A 282 -22.38 14.37 -5.24
CA VAL A 282 -21.22 15.25 -5.30
C VAL A 282 -21.41 16.41 -4.32
N THR A 283 -20.32 16.85 -3.69
CA THR A 283 -20.28 18.04 -2.84
C THR A 283 -19.72 19.23 -3.62
N ARG A 284 -19.77 20.44 -3.06
CA ARG A 284 -18.97 21.59 -3.55
C ARG A 284 -17.70 21.83 -2.71
N VAL A 285 -17.53 21.09 -1.63
CA VAL A 285 -16.49 21.33 -0.63
C VAL A 285 -15.17 20.72 -1.08
N LYS A 286 -14.13 21.54 -1.09
CA LYS A 286 -12.73 21.13 -1.19
C LYS A 286 -12.15 21.11 0.22
N LEU A 287 -11.98 19.92 0.78
CA LEU A 287 -11.44 19.72 2.13
C LEU A 287 -9.95 20.11 2.16
N LYS A 288 -9.59 20.97 3.11
CA LYS A 288 -8.21 21.31 3.45
C LYS A 288 -7.57 20.20 4.27
N ALA A 289 -6.27 20.31 4.53
CA ALA A 289 -5.57 19.37 5.41
C ALA A 289 -6.24 19.31 6.79
N GLY A 290 -6.60 18.10 7.23
CA GLY A 290 -7.27 17.87 8.51
C GLY A 290 -8.77 18.15 8.54
N ASP A 291 -9.35 18.68 7.46
CA ASP A 291 -10.80 18.91 7.39
C ASP A 291 -11.59 17.59 7.38
N ARG A 292 -12.75 17.63 8.03
CA ARG A 292 -13.73 16.55 8.08
C ARG A 292 -15.11 17.09 7.71
N LEU A 293 -15.71 16.50 6.68
CA LEU A 293 -17.08 16.79 6.26
C LEU A 293 -17.99 15.62 6.66
N ASP A 294 -18.85 15.88 7.64
CA ASP A 294 -19.92 14.99 8.04
C ASP A 294 -21.18 15.32 7.23
N LEU A 295 -21.79 14.29 6.64
CA LEU A 295 -23.02 14.35 5.87
C LEU A 295 -24.06 13.49 6.62
N GLU A 296 -25.17 14.10 7.00
CA GLU A 296 -26.28 13.45 7.68
C GLU A 296 -27.24 12.85 6.64
N LEU A 297 -27.58 11.58 6.81
CA LEU A 297 -28.44 10.83 5.90
C LEU A 297 -29.78 10.56 6.57
N GLU A 298 -30.86 10.92 5.87
CA GLU A 298 -32.18 10.37 6.14
C GLU A 298 -32.40 9.18 5.22
N VAL A 299 -32.65 8.01 5.82
CA VAL A 299 -32.89 6.77 5.08
C VAL A 299 -34.28 6.28 5.43
N ARG A 300 -35.12 6.12 4.41
CA ARG A 300 -36.46 5.57 4.58
C ARG A 300 -36.43 4.08 4.32
N THR A 301 -36.86 3.33 5.33
CA THR A 301 -36.94 1.88 5.26
C THR A 301 -38.37 1.44 5.09
N ARG A 302 -38.54 0.24 4.54
CA ARG A 302 -39.82 -0.46 4.45
C ARG A 302 -39.65 -1.87 4.97
N ARG A 303 -40.71 -2.40 5.57
CA ARG A 303 -40.73 -3.77 6.03
C ARG A 303 -40.81 -4.71 4.82
N PRO A 304 -39.91 -5.70 4.68
CA PRO A 304 -40.05 -6.73 3.68
C PRO A 304 -41.33 -7.54 3.87
N THR A 305 -41.94 -8.01 2.78
CA THR A 305 -43.18 -8.81 2.80
C THR A 305 -42.99 -10.26 3.25
N GLY A 306 -41.76 -10.68 3.53
CA GLY A 306 -41.41 -12.03 3.98
C GLY A 306 -39.91 -12.19 4.19
N ASP A 307 -39.46 -13.44 4.20
CA ASP A 307 -38.04 -13.81 4.28
C ASP A 307 -37.33 -13.34 3.01
N LEU A 308 -36.12 -12.81 3.18
CA LEU A 308 -35.30 -12.41 2.05
C LEU A 308 -34.41 -13.59 1.66
N LEU A 309 -34.37 -13.96 0.37
CA LEU A 309 -33.42 -14.98 -0.10
C LEU A 309 -31.98 -14.46 -0.11
N THR A 310 -31.82 -13.17 -0.41
CA THR A 310 -30.54 -12.47 -0.48
C THR A 310 -30.72 -11.03 -0.03
N VAL A 311 -29.65 -10.40 0.47
CA VAL A 311 -29.62 -8.97 0.73
C VAL A 311 -28.36 -8.33 0.13
N LYS A 312 -28.50 -7.13 -0.43
CA LYS A 312 -27.39 -6.25 -0.77
C LYS A 312 -26.91 -5.56 0.50
N HIS A 313 -25.73 -5.96 0.96
CA HIS A 313 -25.07 -5.27 2.06
C HIS A 313 -24.81 -3.80 1.71
N PRO A 314 -25.05 -2.88 2.66
CA PRO A 314 -24.83 -1.48 2.44
C PRO A 314 -23.35 -1.19 2.18
N THR A 315 -23.08 -0.38 1.17
CA THR A 315 -21.73 0.06 0.81
C THR A 315 -21.74 1.56 0.49
N VAL A 316 -20.72 2.27 0.98
CA VAL A 316 -20.43 3.65 0.57
C VAL A 316 -19.03 3.68 -0.03
N ASN A 317 -18.89 4.23 -1.23
CA ASN A 317 -17.63 4.32 -1.96
C ASN A 317 -17.36 5.75 -2.36
N LEU A 318 -16.10 6.19 -2.27
CA LEU A 318 -15.65 7.39 -2.95
C LEU A 318 -15.67 7.14 -4.47
N ILE A 319 -16.29 8.04 -5.22
CA ILE A 319 -16.35 7.99 -6.68
C ILE A 319 -15.19 8.82 -7.23
N ASP A 320 -14.52 8.26 -8.25
CA ASP A 320 -13.57 8.90 -9.16
C ASP A 320 -13.10 10.30 -8.71
N MET A 321 -12.05 10.29 -7.90
CA MET A 321 -11.41 11.50 -7.38
C MET A 321 -10.48 12.16 -8.42
N GLY A 322 -10.57 11.73 -9.68
CA GLY A 322 -9.72 12.13 -10.79
C GLY A 322 -8.33 11.52 -10.70
N ASN A 323 -7.70 11.23 -11.84
CA ASN A 323 -6.29 10.84 -11.91
C ASN A 323 -5.38 12.06 -11.62
N HIS A 324 -5.52 12.67 -10.44
CA HIS A 324 -4.68 13.78 -10.03
C HIS A 324 -3.31 13.24 -9.64
N VAL A 325 -2.24 13.78 -10.24
CA VAL A 325 -0.86 13.29 -10.03
C VAL A 325 -0.41 13.29 -8.55
N SER A 326 -1.01 14.17 -7.75
CA SER A 326 -0.75 14.28 -6.31
C SER A 326 -1.78 13.57 -5.42
N GLN A 327 -2.81 12.93 -5.99
CA GLN A 327 -3.71 12.10 -5.21
C GLN A 327 -3.01 10.82 -4.79
N ARG A 328 -3.25 10.40 -3.55
CA ARG A 328 -2.80 9.11 -3.02
C ARG A 328 -3.97 8.24 -2.57
N LEU A 329 -3.83 6.93 -2.79
CA LEU A 329 -4.77 5.93 -2.31
C LEU A 329 -4.53 5.69 -0.81
N THR A 330 -5.59 5.87 -0.02
CA THR A 330 -5.58 5.72 1.45
C THR A 330 -5.89 4.29 1.90
N GLY A 331 -6.47 3.47 1.01
CA GLY A 331 -7.00 2.15 1.38
C GLY A 331 -8.32 2.19 2.17
N ARG A 332 -8.84 3.40 2.45
CA ARG A 332 -10.12 3.64 3.15
C ARG A 332 -11.07 4.45 2.27
N THR A 333 -11.16 4.07 1.01
CA THR A 333 -12.04 4.71 0.01
C THR A 333 -13.42 4.06 -0.06
N THR A 334 -13.65 3.03 0.73
CA THR A 334 -14.90 2.26 0.83
C THR A 334 -15.20 1.96 2.29
N MET A 335 -16.49 2.02 2.65
CA MET A 335 -17.00 1.43 3.88
C MET A 335 -18.21 0.54 3.57
N SER A 336 -18.34 -0.56 4.29
CA SER A 336 -19.43 -1.52 4.11
C SER A 336 -19.75 -2.22 5.43
N ARG A 337 -20.94 -2.80 5.51
CA ARG A 337 -21.36 -3.56 6.68
C ARG A 337 -22.08 -4.85 6.29
N SER A 338 -21.51 -6.01 6.65
CA SER A 338 -21.95 -7.32 6.16
C SER A 338 -22.63 -8.21 7.21
N ASP A 339 -22.81 -7.71 8.44
CA ASP A 339 -23.38 -8.43 9.59
C ASP A 339 -24.91 -8.23 9.73
N SER A 340 -25.61 -8.05 8.61
CA SER A 340 -27.09 -8.04 8.59
C SER A 340 -27.64 -9.46 8.75
N THR A 341 -28.88 -9.61 9.23
CA THR A 341 -29.57 -10.91 9.35
C THR A 341 -30.95 -10.78 8.72
N TRP A 342 -31.29 -11.64 7.74
CA TRP A 342 -32.47 -11.41 6.89
C TRP A 342 -33.31 -12.66 6.58
N ALA A 343 -32.86 -13.82 7.03
CA ALA A 343 -33.56 -15.10 7.00
C ALA A 343 -33.76 -15.58 8.43
#